data_AF-A0A6J4VDA4-F1
#
_entry.id   AF-A0A6J4VDA4-F1
#
_cell.length_a   1.000
_cell.length_b   1.000
_cell.length_c   1.000
_cell.angle_alpha   90.00
_cell.angle_beta   90.00
_cell.angle_gamma   90.00
#
_symmetry.space_group_name_H-M   'P 1'
#
loop_
_entity.id
_entity.type
_entity.pdbx_description
1 polymer ?
#
loop_
_entity_poly.entity_id
_entity_poly.type
_entity_poly.pdbx_seq_one_letter_code
_entity_poly.pdbx_strand_id
1 'polypeptide(L)'
;AQVPVAGDLESPDPQTPRYADFTRIASTANDNRAPNQVGAPVVTRFKRGGALEGEDRPPAPVRIAAYDDTLGHNIADVFVDFLRDVGLNWVFVTGYPISEPYWVAARGGGENQVVLVQLFERRALTFNPRNKEGWRVEFANIGLHYYRWRYHNR
;
A
#
# COMPACT_ATOMS: atom_id res chain seq x y z
N ALA A 1 -8.60 12.98 3.42
CA ALA A 1 -7.40 13.49 4.14
C ALA A 1 -6.28 13.85 3.15
N GLN A 2 -5.60 14.99 3.34
CA GLN A 2 -4.55 15.49 2.42
C GLN A 2 -3.13 14.93 2.69
N VAL A 3 -3.04 13.82 3.42
CA VAL A 3 -1.77 13.28 3.95
C VAL A 3 -1.17 12.27 2.97
N PRO A 4 0.15 12.35 2.69
CA PRO A 4 0.86 11.36 1.88
C PRO A 4 0.68 9.94 2.41
N VAL A 5 0.59 8.96 1.51
CA VAL A 5 0.41 7.54 1.86
C VAL A 5 1.72 6.89 2.34
N ALA A 6 2.86 7.42 1.92
CA ALA A 6 4.20 6.96 2.27
C ALA A 6 5.20 8.12 2.34
N GLY A 7 6.34 7.91 3.00
CA GLY A 7 7.43 8.88 3.04
C GLY A 7 7.34 9.96 4.12
N ASP A 8 8.20 10.98 4.00
CA ASP A 8 8.42 12.06 4.95
C ASP A 8 7.20 13.01 5.02
N LEU A 9 6.71 13.26 6.23
CA LEU A 9 5.51 14.10 6.47
C LEU A 9 5.77 15.60 6.36
N GLU A 10 6.95 16.04 6.76
CA GLU A 10 7.29 17.47 6.85
C GLU A 10 7.67 18.06 5.49
N SER A 11 8.15 17.22 4.57
CA SER A 11 8.51 17.60 3.20
C SER A 11 8.14 16.50 2.21
N PRO A 12 6.85 16.20 2.02
CA PRO A 12 6.46 15.12 1.12
C PRO A 12 6.73 15.49 -0.34
N ASP A 13 7.06 14.50 -1.15
CA ASP A 13 7.08 14.69 -2.61
C ASP A 13 5.66 15.09 -3.06
N PRO A 14 5.48 16.21 -3.79
CA PRO A 14 4.19 16.63 -4.34
C PRO A 14 3.51 15.59 -5.24
N GLN A 15 4.25 14.59 -5.75
CA GLN A 15 3.74 13.47 -6.53
C GLN A 15 3.28 12.28 -5.68
N THR A 16 3.55 12.31 -4.37
CA THR A 16 3.11 11.25 -3.46
C THR A 16 1.58 11.21 -3.38
N PRO A 17 0.95 10.06 -3.66
CA PRO A 17 -0.48 9.92 -3.48
C PRO A 17 -0.87 10.13 -2.02
N ARG A 18 -2.06 10.66 -1.82
CA ARG A 18 -2.65 10.88 -0.51
C ARG A 18 -3.65 9.79 -0.21
N TYR A 19 -3.94 9.51 1.06
CA TYR A 19 -5.02 8.57 1.42
C TYR A 19 -6.36 8.92 0.74
N ALA A 20 -6.66 10.22 0.55
CA ALA A 20 -7.85 10.63 -0.20
C ALA A 20 -7.90 10.15 -1.65
N ASP A 21 -6.74 9.98 -2.31
CA ASP A 21 -6.69 9.54 -3.71
C ASP A 21 -7.17 8.09 -3.86
N PHE A 22 -7.00 7.26 -2.82
CA PHE A 22 -7.42 5.86 -2.81
C PHE A 22 -8.93 5.64 -2.68
N THR A 23 -9.72 6.69 -2.39
CA THR A 23 -11.17 6.56 -2.11
C THR A 23 -11.99 5.87 -3.20
N ARG A 24 -11.52 5.86 -4.45
CA ARG A 24 -12.23 5.22 -5.58
C ARG A 24 -11.76 3.80 -5.91
N ILE A 25 -10.65 3.38 -5.33
CA ILE A 25 -10.00 2.09 -5.66
C ILE A 25 -9.84 1.19 -4.43
N ALA A 26 -10.08 1.73 -3.24
CA ALA A 26 -10.07 0.95 -2.01
C ALA A 26 -11.47 0.45 -1.65
N SER A 27 -11.59 -0.77 -1.14
CA SER A 27 -12.82 -1.27 -0.56
C SER A 27 -13.10 -0.62 0.79
N THR A 28 -14.26 0.01 0.94
CA THR A 28 -14.75 0.44 2.27
C THR A 28 -16.09 -0.19 2.63
N ALA A 29 -16.79 -0.76 1.64
CA ALA A 29 -18.07 -1.44 1.78
C ALA A 29 -18.18 -2.67 0.82
N ASN A 30 -17.11 -3.45 0.68
CA ASN A 30 -17.00 -4.60 -0.26
C ASN A 30 -17.18 -4.22 -1.75
N ASP A 31 -16.90 -2.96 -2.07
CA ASP A 31 -16.79 -2.38 -3.41
C ASP A 31 -15.36 -2.53 -3.95
N ASN A 32 -15.11 -2.18 -5.22
CA ASN A 32 -13.75 -2.11 -5.80
C ASN A 32 -12.89 -3.40 -5.75
N ARG A 33 -13.54 -4.57 -5.70
CA ARG A 33 -12.86 -5.88 -5.74
C ARG A 33 -12.05 -6.05 -7.04
N ALA A 34 -10.88 -6.65 -6.93
CA ALA A 34 -10.02 -7.00 -8.07
C ALA A 34 -10.12 -8.50 -8.41
N PRO A 35 -9.85 -8.92 -9.66
CA PRO A 35 -9.71 -10.33 -9.99
C PRO A 35 -8.49 -10.93 -9.29
N ASN A 36 -8.55 -12.23 -8.96
CA ASN A 36 -7.39 -12.97 -8.45
C ASN A 36 -6.29 -13.03 -9.52
N GLN A 37 -5.09 -12.56 -9.14
CA GLN A 37 -3.92 -12.47 -10.01
C GLN A 37 -2.69 -13.12 -9.37
N VAL A 38 -2.86 -14.14 -8.53
CA VAL A 38 -1.73 -14.86 -7.90
C VAL A 38 -0.72 -15.32 -8.95
N GLY A 39 0.56 -15.03 -8.67
CA GLY A 39 1.69 -15.29 -9.57
C GLY A 39 2.03 -14.15 -10.53
N ALA A 40 1.11 -13.20 -10.77
CA ALA A 40 1.35 -12.05 -11.63
C ALA A 40 2.35 -11.06 -11.02
N PRO A 41 3.14 -10.34 -11.83
CA PRO A 41 4.03 -9.31 -11.34
C PRO A 41 3.26 -8.05 -10.92
N VAL A 42 3.73 -7.37 -9.88
CA VAL A 42 3.18 -6.07 -9.46
C VAL A 42 3.86 -4.98 -10.29
N VAL A 43 3.16 -4.53 -11.33
CA VAL A 43 3.65 -3.53 -12.30
C VAL A 43 2.69 -2.36 -12.45
N THR A 44 1.84 -2.12 -11.45
CA THR A 44 0.90 -1.00 -11.47
C THR A 44 1.41 0.13 -10.59
N ARG A 45 1.48 1.33 -11.18
CA ARG A 45 1.81 2.57 -10.49
C ARG A 45 0.52 3.31 -10.14
N PHE A 46 0.39 3.74 -8.89
CA PHE A 46 -0.67 4.62 -8.46
C PHE A 46 -0.13 6.05 -8.28
N LYS A 47 -0.69 6.98 -9.04
CA LYS A 47 -0.29 8.39 -9.02
C LYS A 47 -1.21 9.23 -8.17
N ARG A 48 -0.68 10.34 -7.68
CA ARG A 48 -1.48 11.39 -7.04
C ARG A 48 -2.65 11.79 -7.93
N GLY A 49 -3.82 11.98 -7.33
CA GLY A 49 -5.07 12.25 -8.04
C GLY A 49 -5.83 11.00 -8.51
N GLY A 50 -5.28 9.80 -8.30
CA GLY A 50 -6.03 8.55 -8.46
C GLY A 50 -5.78 7.79 -9.76
N ALA A 51 -4.80 8.19 -10.58
CA ALA A 51 -4.52 7.52 -11.85
C ALA A 51 -3.72 6.23 -11.65
N LEU A 52 -4.09 5.20 -12.42
CA LEU A 52 -3.38 3.92 -12.52
C LEU A 52 -2.63 3.87 -13.84
N GLU A 53 -1.35 3.53 -13.78
CA GLU A 53 -0.48 3.41 -14.96
C GLU A 53 0.41 2.16 -14.86
N GLY A 54 1.00 1.75 -15.98
CA GLY A 54 2.07 0.76 -15.96
C GLY A 54 3.34 1.31 -15.31
N GLU A 55 4.01 0.47 -14.52
CA GLU A 55 5.36 0.68 -14.03
C GLU A 55 6.29 -0.21 -14.86
N ASP A 56 6.86 0.35 -15.92
CA ASP A 56 7.71 -0.39 -16.87
C ASP A 56 8.98 -0.94 -16.22
N ARG A 57 9.48 -0.26 -15.17
CA ARG A 57 10.71 -0.61 -14.47
C ARG A 57 10.50 -0.53 -12.96
N PRO A 58 9.80 -1.52 -12.36
CA PRO A 58 9.56 -1.51 -10.93
C PRO A 58 10.90 -1.60 -10.18
N PRO A 59 11.05 -0.90 -9.03
CA PRO A 59 12.29 -0.89 -8.26
C PRO A 59 12.76 -2.26 -7.77
N ALA A 60 11.86 -3.23 -7.68
CA ALA A 60 12.16 -4.62 -7.34
C ALA A 60 11.14 -5.57 -8.00
N PRO A 61 11.52 -6.83 -8.26
CA PRO A 61 10.59 -7.84 -8.75
C PRO A 61 9.67 -8.32 -7.63
N VAL A 62 8.49 -7.71 -7.53
CA VAL A 62 7.42 -8.08 -6.59
C VAL A 62 6.33 -8.83 -7.35
N ARG A 63 5.79 -9.90 -6.78
CA ARG A 63 4.66 -10.65 -7.34
C ARG A 63 3.48 -10.69 -6.38
N ILE A 64 2.30 -10.99 -6.92
CA ILE A 64 1.17 -11.37 -6.09
C ILE A 64 1.38 -12.79 -5.55
N ALA A 65 1.33 -12.94 -4.23
CA ALA A 65 1.49 -14.24 -3.56
C ALA A 65 0.17 -14.78 -2.98
N ALA A 66 -0.79 -13.91 -2.67
CA ALA A 66 -2.07 -14.31 -2.11
C ALA A 66 -3.22 -13.46 -2.64
N TYR A 67 -4.44 -13.98 -2.52
CA TYR A 67 -5.68 -13.27 -2.77
C TYR A 67 -6.61 -13.49 -1.58
N ASP A 68 -7.18 -12.40 -1.05
CA ASP A 68 -8.15 -12.45 0.02
C ASP A 68 -9.56 -12.28 -0.54
N ASP A 69 -10.40 -13.30 -0.39
CA ASP A 69 -11.78 -13.29 -0.89
C ASP A 69 -12.73 -12.40 -0.07
N THR A 70 -12.38 -12.03 1.16
CA THR A 70 -13.28 -11.28 2.06
C THR A 70 -13.63 -9.92 1.46
N LEU A 71 -12.61 -9.20 0.98
CA LEU A 71 -12.77 -7.92 0.29
C LEU A 71 -12.28 -7.95 -1.16
N GLY A 72 -11.78 -9.11 -1.63
CA GLY A 72 -11.46 -9.35 -3.03
C GLY A 72 -10.19 -8.64 -3.49
N HIS A 73 -9.10 -8.75 -2.73
CA HIS A 73 -7.84 -8.07 -3.03
C HIS A 73 -6.63 -8.98 -3.01
N ASN A 74 -5.71 -8.70 -3.94
CA ASN A 74 -4.43 -9.40 -4.04
C ASN A 74 -3.44 -8.86 -3.00
N ILE A 75 -2.50 -9.68 -2.53
CA ILE A 75 -1.43 -9.29 -1.58
C ILE A 75 -0.08 -9.59 -2.20
N ALA A 76 0.83 -8.61 -2.16
CA ALA A 76 2.20 -8.77 -2.64
C ALA A 76 3.02 -9.74 -1.78
N ASP A 77 3.92 -10.49 -2.41
CA ASP A 77 4.83 -11.46 -1.78
C ASP A 77 5.60 -10.89 -0.58
N VAL A 78 6.22 -9.73 -0.74
CA VAL A 78 6.94 -9.03 0.34
C VAL A 78 6.06 -8.73 1.55
N PHE A 79 4.76 -8.49 1.34
CA PHE A 79 3.81 -8.24 2.43
C PHE A 79 3.29 -9.55 3.03
N VAL A 80 3.08 -10.60 2.22
CA VAL A 80 2.76 -11.93 2.74
C VAL A 80 3.86 -12.45 3.66
N ASP A 81 5.12 -12.30 3.26
CA ASP A 81 6.26 -12.72 4.07
C ASP A 81 6.35 -11.91 5.37
N PHE A 82 6.22 -10.58 5.29
CA PHE A 82 6.18 -9.73 6.49
C PHE A 82 5.03 -10.08 7.45
N LEU A 83 3.82 -10.30 6.93
CA LEU A 83 2.66 -10.65 7.75
C LEU A 83 2.80 -12.04 8.39
N ARG A 84 3.53 -12.96 7.75
CA ARG A 84 3.87 -14.26 8.35
C ARG A 84 4.76 -14.07 9.58
N ASP A 85 5.73 -13.16 9.53
CA ASP A 85 6.61 -12.85 10.66
C ASP A 85 5.88 -12.11 11.79
N VAL A 86 4.85 -11.31 11.47
CA VAL A 86 3.96 -10.70 12.46
C VAL A 86 3.17 -11.77 13.24
N GLY A 87 2.95 -12.95 12.67
CA GLY A 87 2.41 -14.13 13.35
C GLY A 87 0.90 -14.37 13.18
N LEU A 88 0.39 -15.38 13.90
CA LEU A 88 -0.89 -16.07 13.68
C LEU A 88 -2.15 -15.17 13.62
N ASN A 89 -2.08 -13.92 14.08
CA ASN A 89 -3.20 -13.00 14.09
C ASN A 89 -2.88 -11.70 13.33
N TRP A 90 -2.12 -11.76 12.24
CA TRP A 90 -1.86 -10.59 11.40
C TRP A 90 -3.16 -9.87 10.98
N VAL A 91 -4.25 -10.60 10.73
CA VAL A 91 -5.58 -10.01 10.43
C VAL A 91 -6.10 -9.15 11.58
N PHE A 92 -5.86 -9.54 12.84
CA PHE A 92 -6.21 -8.70 13.99
C PHE A 92 -5.37 -7.41 14.01
N VAL A 93 -4.11 -7.50 13.58
CA VAL A 93 -3.14 -6.40 13.57
C VAL A 93 -3.41 -5.43 12.41
N THR A 94 -3.59 -5.91 11.19
CA THR A 94 -3.69 -5.06 9.98
C THR A 94 -5.09 -5.02 9.39
N GLY A 95 -5.91 -6.02 9.65
CA GLY A 95 -7.15 -6.28 8.93
C GLY A 95 -6.94 -6.84 7.53
N TYR A 96 -8.05 -7.01 6.82
CA TYR A 96 -8.07 -7.48 5.44
C TYR A 96 -7.47 -6.45 4.48
N PRO A 97 -6.87 -6.87 3.37
CA PRO A 97 -6.45 -5.95 2.32
C PRO A 97 -7.68 -5.23 1.76
N ILE A 98 -7.55 -3.92 1.54
CA ILE A 98 -8.60 -3.07 0.98
C ILE A 98 -8.16 -2.39 -0.31
N SER A 99 -6.96 -2.68 -0.81
CA SER A 99 -6.47 -2.22 -2.10
C SER A 99 -5.53 -3.26 -2.70
N GLU A 100 -5.30 -3.16 -4.00
CA GLU A 100 -4.17 -3.85 -4.63
C GLU A 100 -2.83 -3.24 -4.14
N PRO A 101 -1.71 -3.98 -4.27
CA PRO A 101 -0.39 -3.40 -4.06
C PRO A 101 0.01 -2.51 -5.25
N TYR A 102 0.38 -1.27 -4.97
CA TYR A 102 0.75 -0.29 -5.99
C TYR A 102 2.12 0.32 -5.75
N TRP A 103 2.87 0.56 -6.82
CA TRP A 103 4.05 1.41 -6.77
C TRP A 103 3.63 2.88 -6.70
N VAL A 104 4.22 3.64 -5.78
CA VAL A 104 3.94 5.06 -5.59
C VAL A 104 5.23 5.87 -5.50
N ALA A 105 5.20 7.10 -5.98
CA ALA A 105 6.25 8.06 -5.66
C ALA A 105 6.17 8.39 -4.15
N ALA A 106 7.32 8.47 -3.49
CA ALA A 106 7.43 8.92 -2.11
C ALA A 106 8.78 9.62 -1.90
N ARG A 107 8.85 10.51 -0.92
CA ARG A 107 10.12 11.06 -0.43
C ARG A 107 10.49 10.39 0.87
N GLY A 108 11.71 9.88 1.02
CA GLY A 108 12.17 9.35 2.30
C GLY A 108 13.65 9.63 2.51
N GLY A 109 14.00 10.09 3.71
CA GLY A 109 15.39 10.48 4.00
C GLY A 109 15.88 11.63 3.12
N GLY A 110 14.97 12.51 2.68
CA GLY A 110 15.29 13.64 1.81
C GLY A 110 15.37 13.33 0.31
N GLU A 111 15.28 12.07 -0.11
CA GLU A 111 15.37 11.66 -1.52
C GLU A 111 14.02 11.18 -2.09
N ASN A 112 13.75 11.50 -3.36
CA ASN A 112 12.60 10.94 -4.08
C ASN A 112 12.88 9.49 -4.48
N GLN A 113 11.91 8.63 -4.25
CA GLN A 113 11.99 7.21 -4.51
C GLN A 113 10.61 6.64 -4.88
N VAL A 114 10.61 5.38 -5.31
CA VAL A 114 9.39 4.64 -5.61
C VAL A 114 9.29 3.49 -4.61
N VAL A 115 8.18 3.43 -3.90
CA VAL A 115 7.91 2.44 -2.87
C VAL A 115 6.62 1.70 -3.19
N LEU A 116 6.52 0.45 -2.78
CA LEU A 116 5.29 -0.30 -2.90
C LEU A 116 4.41 0.01 -1.70
N VAL A 117 3.12 0.23 -1.92
CA VAL A 117 2.12 0.51 -0.89
C VAL A 117 0.94 -0.41 -1.05
N GLN A 118 0.45 -0.93 0.07
CA GLN A 118 -0.85 -1.59 0.13
C GLN A 118 -1.63 -1.14 1.36
N LEU A 119 -2.92 -0.85 1.17
CA LEU A 119 -3.83 -0.51 2.25
C LEU A 119 -4.51 -1.78 2.78
N PHE A 120 -4.58 -1.89 4.11
CA PHE A 120 -5.39 -2.86 4.85
C PHE A 120 -6.36 -2.11 5.76
N GLU A 121 -7.38 -2.75 6.33
CA GLU A 121 -8.44 -2.09 7.12
C GLU A 121 -7.97 -1.28 8.34
N ARG A 122 -6.81 -1.61 8.92
CA ARG A 122 -6.29 -0.99 10.15
C ARG A 122 -4.95 -0.30 9.96
N ARG A 123 -4.18 -0.70 8.96
CA ARG A 123 -2.82 -0.19 8.69
C ARG A 123 -2.54 -0.20 7.20
N ALA A 124 -1.62 0.66 6.76
CA ALA A 124 -0.99 0.53 5.45
C ALA A 124 0.39 -0.10 5.62
N LEU A 125 0.81 -0.92 4.66
CA LEU A 125 2.17 -1.44 4.56
C LEU A 125 2.90 -0.73 3.43
N THR A 126 4.17 -0.45 3.67
CA THR A 126 5.09 0.13 2.68
C THR A 126 6.28 -0.81 2.51
N PHE A 127 6.71 -1.02 1.26
CA PHE A 127 7.95 -1.72 0.95
C PHE A 127 8.90 -0.81 0.16
N ASN A 128 10.12 -0.64 0.67
CA ASN A 128 11.19 0.08 0.01
C ASN A 128 12.41 -0.83 -0.20
N PRO A 129 12.74 -1.23 -1.45
CA PRO A 129 13.88 -2.10 -1.70
C PRO A 129 15.23 -1.43 -1.40
N ARG A 130 15.28 -0.09 -1.33
CA ARG A 130 16.50 0.65 -0.97
C ARG A 130 16.85 0.56 0.53
N ASN A 131 15.89 0.20 1.38
CA ASN A 131 16.16 0.00 2.80
C ASN A 131 17.02 -1.25 3.03
N LYS A 132 17.70 -1.29 4.19
CA LYS A 132 18.47 -2.47 4.63
C LYS A 132 17.56 -3.69 4.73
N GLU A 133 18.12 -4.87 4.47
CA GLU A 133 17.39 -6.14 4.66
C GLU A 133 16.88 -6.26 6.10
N GLY A 134 15.67 -6.81 6.26
CA GLY A 134 14.92 -6.80 7.51
C GLY A 134 14.15 -5.51 7.81
N TRP A 135 14.46 -4.39 7.14
CA TRP A 135 13.80 -3.09 7.31
C TRP A 135 13.15 -2.58 6.01
N ARG A 136 12.95 -3.48 5.04
CA ARG A 136 12.35 -3.12 3.75
C ARG A 136 10.85 -2.97 3.83
N VAL A 137 10.18 -3.67 4.75
CA VAL A 137 8.74 -3.57 4.97
C VAL A 137 8.48 -2.89 6.29
N GLU A 138 7.61 -1.89 6.27
CA GLU A 138 7.24 -1.12 7.45
C GLU A 138 5.72 -0.89 7.46
N PHE A 139 5.18 -0.72 8.67
CA PHE A 139 3.87 -0.07 8.79
C PHE A 139 4.03 1.39 8.42
N ALA A 140 3.18 1.90 7.52
CA ALA A 140 3.20 3.31 7.20
C ALA A 140 3.02 4.13 8.49
N ASN A 141 3.85 5.16 8.65
CA ASN A 141 4.05 5.89 9.91
C ASN A 141 2.82 6.64 10.50
N ILE A 142 1.60 6.45 9.98
CA ILE A 142 0.51 7.41 10.16
C ILE A 142 -0.83 6.74 10.49
N GLY A 143 -0.98 6.31 11.76
CA GLY A 143 -2.23 5.71 12.27
C GLY A 143 -3.42 6.69 12.38
N LEU A 144 -3.22 7.93 12.83
CA LEU A 144 -4.31 8.88 13.10
C LEU A 144 -5.01 9.38 11.82
N HIS A 145 -4.25 9.60 10.74
CA HIS A 145 -4.81 10.09 9.48
C HIS A 145 -5.39 8.98 8.62
N TYR A 146 -4.80 7.77 8.67
CA TYR A 146 -5.42 6.56 8.16
C TYR A 146 -6.79 6.34 8.83
N TYR A 147 -6.85 6.43 10.16
CA TYR A 147 -8.10 6.37 10.93
C TYR A 147 -9.12 7.44 10.49
N ARG A 148 -8.70 8.70 10.33
CA ARG A 148 -9.58 9.77 9.82
C ARG A 148 -10.08 9.50 8.40
N TRP A 149 -9.25 8.99 7.49
CA TRP A 149 -9.68 8.62 6.14
C TRP A 149 -10.71 7.48 6.17
N ARG A 150 -10.46 6.45 6.98
CA ARG A 150 -11.32 5.27 7.05
C ARG A 150 -12.66 5.54 7.73
N TYR A 151 -12.69 6.42 8.73
CA TYR A 151 -13.85 6.59 9.62
C TYR A 151 -14.50 7.98 9.62
N HIS A 152 -13.90 9.01 8.99
CA HIS A 152 -14.38 10.40 9.10
C HIS A 152 -14.52 11.14 7.75
N ASN A 153 -14.64 10.44 6.62
CA ASN A 153 -15.08 11.04 5.34
C ASN A 153 -16.59 10.80 5.12
N ARG A 154 -17.44 11.27 6.05
CA ARG A 154 -18.84 11.61 5.73
C ARG A 154 -18.93 13.11 5.54
#